data_AF-A0A9D6KF73-F1
#
_entry.id   AF-A0A9D6KF73-F1
#
_cell.length_a   1.000
_cell.length_b   1.000
_cell.length_c   1.000
_cell.angle_alpha   90.00
_cell.angle_beta   90.00
_cell.angle_gamma   90.00
#
_symmetry.space_group_name_H-M   'P 1'
#
loop_
_entity.id
_entity.type
_entity.pdbx_description
1 polymer ?
#
loop_
_entity_poly.entity_id
_entity_poly.type
_entity_poly.pdbx_seq_one_letter_code
_entity_poly.pdbx_strand_id
1 'polypeptide(L)'
;MKTTMQLSVLAATVLALALSPARRAAADDETFDTEIKMQASLDATNCDATPPTVTVLGLTIDVSTATIEVESGAADPGEADDSTSHRHGSGGGNDPAPGGCYYCAPPPTPTPTAAPIAAPITNGCAGLVVGKLVEVRLASDSTPLIATSVKQTGNGNAETEIKAPIQGIDAGSITLLGLSVDVSGAGIDGSDNDDQSSEAIDPSQLMVGQFAEVKLASSTLPLVATELEVKNFANQVEVEIEDNHGNAINDVDDDGNPVDDISVDVVALTTVQNPTPANTAVGTVGGRTGKRLHFHTNANGNCTLNGLPTGFAKVVVTRVQAGTTSVSRRIARVRGNETRRIRIRLRPIHH
;
A
#
# COMPACT_ATOMS: atom_id res chain seq x y z
N MET A 1 8.19 33.65 65.46
CA MET A 1 8.94 32.43 65.10
C MET A 1 8.34 31.94 63.79
N LYS A 2 9.04 32.13 62.65
CA LYS A 2 9.81 31.10 61.93
C LYS A 2 8.91 29.91 61.53
N THR A 3 8.67 29.54 60.27
CA THR A 3 9.38 29.76 59.00
C THR A 3 8.48 29.32 57.84
N THR A 4 8.50 30.08 56.75
CA THR A 4 8.12 29.71 55.38
C THR A 4 8.94 28.53 54.85
N MET A 5 8.34 27.67 54.02
CA MET A 5 9.08 27.02 52.92
C MET A 5 8.14 26.56 51.79
N GLN A 6 8.19 27.30 50.68
CA GLN A 6 7.81 26.82 49.35
C GLN A 6 8.77 25.70 48.93
N LEU A 7 8.28 24.67 48.22
CA LEU A 7 9.10 23.96 47.26
C LEU A 7 8.26 23.51 46.06
N SER A 8 8.33 24.33 45.02
CA SER A 8 8.00 24.04 43.64
C SER A 8 9.03 23.04 43.09
N VAL A 9 8.59 21.96 42.44
CA VAL A 9 9.45 21.12 41.59
C VAL A 9 8.81 21.02 40.21
N LEU A 10 9.21 21.94 39.35
CA LEU A 10 9.23 21.79 37.90
C LEU A 10 10.52 21.01 37.58
N ALA A 11 10.44 19.85 36.96
CA ALA A 11 11.60 19.13 36.44
C ALA A 11 11.39 18.77 34.96
N ALA A 12 12.32 19.26 34.15
CA ALA A 12 12.31 19.31 32.70
C ALA A 12 12.46 17.93 32.04
N THR A 13 11.60 17.66 31.06
CA THR A 13 11.80 16.58 30.08
C THR A 13 12.81 17.04 29.03
N VAL A 14 14.06 16.60 29.17
CA VAL A 14 15.13 16.85 28.19
C VAL A 14 14.99 15.88 27.03
N LEU A 15 14.72 16.46 25.86
CA LEU A 15 14.73 15.86 24.55
C LEU A 15 16.18 15.48 24.17
N ALA A 16 16.47 14.19 24.03
CA ALA A 16 17.73 13.70 23.49
C ALA A 16 17.46 12.56 22.47
N LEU A 17 17.05 12.93 21.25
CA LEU A 17 17.16 12.06 20.09
C LEU A 17 18.59 12.18 19.54
N ALA A 18 19.47 11.30 19.99
CA ALA A 18 20.78 11.12 19.39
C ALA A 18 20.63 10.48 17.99
N LEU A 19 21.07 11.23 16.98
CA LEU A 19 21.23 10.75 15.61
C LEU A 19 22.17 9.55 15.58
N SER A 20 21.63 8.38 15.21
CA SER A 20 22.43 7.26 14.75
C SER A 20 22.44 7.27 13.22
N PRO A 21 23.61 7.20 12.54
CA PRO A 21 23.64 7.02 11.09
C PRO A 21 23.16 5.60 10.77
N ALA A 22 21.88 5.49 10.43
CA ALA A 22 21.30 4.24 9.96
C ALA A 22 21.94 3.89 8.59
N ARG A 23 22.83 2.91 8.58
CA ARG A 23 23.20 2.18 7.36
C ARG A 23 21.92 1.59 6.78
N ARG A 24 21.47 2.10 5.62
CA ARG A 24 20.33 1.55 4.89
C ARG A 24 20.85 0.52 3.90
N ALA A 25 20.51 -0.74 4.14
CA ALA A 25 20.26 -1.66 3.04
C ALA A 25 18.91 -1.25 2.42
N ALA A 26 18.92 -0.88 1.15
CA ALA A 26 17.71 -0.85 0.34
C ALA A 26 17.33 -2.31 0.07
N ALA A 27 16.21 -2.76 0.62
CA ALA A 27 15.47 -3.80 -0.04
C ALA A 27 14.68 -3.05 -1.10
N ASP A 28 15.17 -3.18 -2.33
CA ASP A 28 14.50 -2.79 -3.55
C ASP A 28 13.38 -3.81 -3.74
N ASP A 29 12.22 -3.47 -3.19
CA ASP A 29 10.99 -4.19 -3.45
C ASP A 29 10.35 -3.45 -4.62
N GLU A 30 10.60 -3.95 -5.83
CA GLU A 30 10.03 -3.41 -7.07
C GLU A 30 8.52 -3.74 -7.22
N THR A 31 7.91 -4.38 -6.23
CA THR A 31 6.47 -4.68 -6.23
C THR A 31 5.74 -3.56 -5.49
N PHE A 32 5.05 -2.68 -6.24
CA PHE A 32 4.29 -1.54 -5.71
C PHE A 32 3.04 -1.98 -4.90
N ASP A 33 3.05 -3.17 -4.29
CA ASP A 33 1.88 -3.93 -3.80
C ASP A 33 1.27 -3.38 -2.51
N THR A 34 1.76 -2.24 -2.00
CA THR A 34 1.29 -1.64 -0.75
C THR A 34 0.85 -0.19 -0.89
N GLU A 35 0.79 0.31 -2.13
CA GLU A 35 0.35 1.65 -2.46
C GLU A 35 -1.17 1.79 -2.33
N ILE A 36 -1.62 2.77 -1.53
CA ILE A 36 -3.04 3.06 -1.39
C ILE A 36 -3.52 3.79 -2.64
N LYS A 37 -4.36 3.12 -3.42
CA LYS A 37 -4.88 3.63 -4.69
C LYS A 37 -6.41 3.53 -4.69
N MET A 38 -7.06 4.51 -5.30
CA MET A 38 -8.47 4.45 -5.65
C MET A 38 -8.64 4.85 -7.10
N GLN A 39 -9.46 4.12 -7.83
CA GLN A 39 -9.80 4.40 -9.20
C GLN A 39 -11.32 4.46 -9.33
N ALA A 40 -11.86 5.65 -9.61
CA ALA A 40 -13.30 5.84 -9.77
C ALA A 40 -13.60 7.12 -10.54
N SER A 41 -14.87 7.35 -10.88
CA SER A 41 -15.30 8.62 -11.43
C SER A 41 -15.10 9.75 -10.41
N LEU A 42 -14.61 10.89 -10.90
CA LEU A 42 -14.49 12.12 -10.13
C LEU A 42 -15.87 12.72 -9.87
N ASP A 43 -16.29 12.83 -8.62
CA ASP A 43 -17.62 13.31 -8.25
C ASP A 43 -17.69 14.84 -8.21
N ALA A 44 -16.64 15.49 -7.70
CA ALA A 44 -16.57 16.94 -7.56
C ALA A 44 -15.12 17.43 -7.47
N THR A 45 -14.92 18.71 -7.77
CA THR A 45 -13.67 19.44 -7.53
C THR A 45 -13.97 20.71 -6.73
N ASN A 46 -13.08 21.06 -5.82
CA ASN A 46 -13.12 22.32 -5.08
C ASN A 46 -11.72 22.92 -5.01
N CYS A 47 -11.25 23.36 -6.17
CA CYS A 47 -9.88 23.86 -6.33
C CYS A 47 -9.65 25.25 -5.71
N ASP A 48 -10.72 25.97 -5.37
CA ASP A 48 -10.66 27.29 -4.71
C ASP A 48 -10.64 27.16 -3.17
N ALA A 49 -10.88 25.97 -2.62
CA ALA A 49 -10.76 25.72 -1.19
C ALA A 49 -9.31 25.82 -0.70
N THR A 50 -9.13 26.02 0.60
CA THR A 50 -7.82 26.02 1.26
C THR A 50 -7.85 25.01 2.42
N PRO A 51 -7.33 23.79 2.26
CA PRO A 51 -6.65 23.26 1.06
C PRO A 51 -7.62 22.93 -0.11
N PRO A 52 -7.14 22.91 -1.38
CA PRO A 52 -7.93 22.44 -2.50
C PRO A 52 -8.28 20.96 -2.36
N THR A 53 -9.50 20.58 -2.74
CA THR A 53 -9.97 19.20 -2.60
C THR A 53 -10.61 18.65 -3.87
N VAL A 54 -10.66 17.32 -3.96
CA VAL A 54 -11.47 16.57 -4.92
C VAL A 54 -12.37 15.59 -4.17
N THR A 55 -13.45 15.15 -4.80
CA THR A 55 -14.34 14.13 -4.25
C THR A 55 -14.38 12.92 -5.16
N VAL A 56 -14.12 11.74 -4.61
CA VAL A 56 -14.12 10.45 -5.33
C VAL A 56 -14.78 9.40 -4.44
N LEU A 57 -15.79 8.69 -4.95
CA LEU A 57 -16.65 7.78 -4.18
C LEU A 57 -17.28 8.45 -2.93
N GLY A 58 -17.58 9.74 -3.03
CA GLY A 58 -18.07 10.55 -1.91
C GLY A 58 -17.02 10.91 -0.85
N LEU A 59 -15.76 10.51 -1.00
CA LEU A 59 -14.67 10.89 -0.09
C LEU A 59 -14.05 12.22 -0.49
N THR A 60 -13.94 13.15 0.46
CA THR A 60 -13.20 14.42 0.27
C THR A 60 -11.71 14.19 0.48
N ILE A 61 -10.92 14.47 -0.55
CA ILE A 61 -9.48 14.22 -0.58
C ILE A 61 -8.75 15.55 -0.79
N ASP A 62 -7.79 15.85 0.09
CA ASP A 62 -6.89 17.00 -0.03
C ASP A 62 -5.87 16.76 -1.16
N VAL A 63 -5.82 17.67 -2.12
CA VAL A 63 -4.90 17.62 -3.28
C VAL A 63 -3.85 18.73 -3.27
N SER A 64 -3.70 19.43 -2.14
CA SER A 64 -2.76 20.56 -2.00
C SER A 64 -1.30 20.21 -2.29
N THR A 65 -0.92 18.96 -2.03
CA THR A 65 0.44 18.43 -2.28
C THR A 65 0.50 17.42 -3.42
N ALA A 66 -0.61 17.17 -4.11
CA ALA A 66 -0.69 16.13 -5.13
C ALA A 66 -0.03 16.57 -6.45
N THR A 67 0.64 15.63 -7.12
CA THR A 67 0.96 15.78 -8.54
C THR A 67 -0.30 15.50 -9.35
N ILE A 68 -0.73 16.42 -10.22
CA ILE A 68 -1.98 16.28 -10.98
C ILE A 68 -1.63 16.13 -12.46
N GLU A 69 -1.98 14.97 -13.02
CA GLU A 69 -1.79 14.62 -14.42
C GLU A 69 -3.15 14.52 -15.11
N VAL A 70 -3.38 15.36 -16.11
CA VAL A 70 -4.57 15.29 -16.96
C VAL A 70 -4.11 14.82 -18.32
N GLU A 71 -4.52 13.62 -18.69
CA GLU A 71 -4.23 13.09 -20.02
C GLU A 71 -4.99 13.93 -21.05
N SER A 72 -4.30 14.88 -21.69
CA SER A 72 -4.85 15.57 -22.83
C SER A 72 -5.03 14.52 -23.90
N GLY A 73 -6.27 14.21 -24.26
CA GLY A 73 -6.63 13.28 -25.34
C GLY A 73 -6.20 13.81 -26.72
N ALA A 74 -4.92 14.17 -26.85
CA ALA A 74 -4.26 14.26 -28.13
C ALA A 74 -4.52 12.93 -28.79
N ALA A 75 -5.43 12.95 -29.76
CA ALA A 75 -5.79 11.79 -30.54
C ALA A 75 -4.48 11.14 -30.95
N ASP A 76 -4.27 9.90 -30.50
CA ASP A 76 -3.19 9.06 -30.95
C ASP A 76 -3.15 9.23 -32.47
N PRO A 77 -2.12 9.92 -33.02
CA PRO A 77 -2.09 10.29 -34.42
C PRO A 77 -1.89 8.98 -35.15
N GLY A 78 -3.01 8.35 -35.50
CA GLY A 78 -3.17 6.91 -35.54
C GLY A 78 -1.95 6.21 -36.06
N GLU A 79 -1.55 5.13 -35.37
CA GLU A 79 -0.71 4.10 -35.94
C GLU A 79 -1.19 3.88 -37.37
N ALA A 80 -0.47 4.47 -38.32
CA ALA A 80 -0.76 4.35 -39.72
C ALA A 80 -0.46 2.89 -39.97
N ASP A 81 -1.51 2.07 -40.02
CA ASP A 81 -1.51 0.68 -40.39
C ASP A 81 -0.52 0.52 -41.55
N ASP A 82 0.73 0.18 -41.25
CA ASP A 82 1.71 -0.27 -42.22
C ASP A 82 1.33 -1.70 -42.56
N SER A 83 0.16 -1.79 -43.19
CA SER A 83 -0.27 -2.93 -43.98
C SER A 83 0.64 -3.01 -45.19
N THR A 84 1.93 -3.24 -44.99
CA THR A 84 2.82 -3.73 -46.03
C THR A 84 2.33 -5.13 -46.37
N SER A 85 1.41 -5.16 -47.33
CA SER A 85 0.91 -6.35 -47.97
C SER A 85 2.09 -7.19 -48.44
N HIS A 86 2.40 -8.28 -47.73
CA HIS A 86 3.21 -9.37 -48.25
C HIS A 86 2.43 -10.06 -49.39
N ARG A 87 2.45 -9.41 -50.56
CA ARG A 87 2.09 -10.01 -51.84
C ARG A 87 3.26 -10.88 -52.31
N HIS A 88 2.96 -12.17 -52.42
CA HIS A 88 3.45 -13.16 -53.41
C HIS A 88 4.85 -13.00 -54.04
N GLY A 89 5.64 -14.07 -53.90
CA GLY A 89 6.80 -14.33 -54.75
C GLY A 89 7.25 -15.79 -54.74
N SER A 90 6.42 -16.69 -55.27
CA SER A 90 6.84 -18.03 -55.71
C SER A 90 7.50 -17.87 -57.09
N GLY A 91 8.74 -18.30 -57.26
CA GLY A 91 9.43 -18.27 -58.55
C GLY A 91 10.91 -18.58 -58.43
N GLY A 92 11.29 -19.79 -58.84
CA GLY A 92 12.68 -20.25 -58.85
C GLY A 92 13.52 -19.63 -59.96
N GLY A 93 14.84 -19.70 -59.76
CA GLY A 93 15.85 -19.33 -60.76
C GLY A 93 17.24 -19.42 -60.16
N ASN A 94 17.97 -20.49 -60.49
CA ASN A 94 19.39 -20.62 -60.20
C ASN A 94 20.17 -19.83 -61.25
N ASP A 95 20.79 -18.70 -60.88
CA ASP A 95 21.80 -18.03 -61.71
C ASP A 95 23.09 -17.78 -60.89
N PRO A 96 24.27 -18.19 -61.41
CA PRO A 96 25.54 -18.06 -60.71
C PRO A 96 26.33 -16.81 -61.12
N ALA A 97 26.46 -15.83 -60.21
CA ALA A 97 27.55 -14.85 -60.05
C ALA A 97 28.05 -14.08 -61.32
N PRO A 98 29.11 -13.23 -61.27
CA PRO A 98 29.61 -12.32 -60.23
C PRO A 98 29.62 -10.85 -60.76
N GLY A 99 29.72 -9.85 -59.89
CA GLY A 99 30.02 -8.50 -60.39
C GLY A 99 29.82 -7.41 -59.36
N GLY A 100 30.93 -6.81 -58.92
CA GLY A 100 30.94 -5.88 -57.80
C GLY A 100 30.14 -4.60 -58.04
N CYS A 101 29.62 -4.07 -56.94
CA CYS A 101 29.45 -2.63 -56.75
C CYS A 101 30.10 -2.32 -55.39
N TYR A 102 31.35 -1.88 -55.49
CA TYR A 102 32.11 -1.26 -54.40
C TYR A 102 31.35 -0.01 -53.90
N TYR A 103 31.13 0.07 -52.59
CA TYR A 103 30.76 1.28 -51.84
C TYR A 103 29.60 2.13 -52.38
N CYS A 104 28.36 1.67 -52.20
CA CYS A 104 27.25 2.60 -51.97
C CYS A 104 27.21 2.88 -50.46
N ALA A 105 27.69 4.07 -50.06
CA ALA A 105 27.48 4.55 -48.70
C ALA A 105 25.98 4.49 -48.40
N PRO A 106 25.55 3.94 -47.25
CA PRO A 106 24.14 3.93 -46.89
C PRO A 106 23.65 5.39 -46.87
N PRO A 107 22.45 5.67 -47.41
CA PRO A 107 21.85 6.99 -47.24
C PRO A 107 21.83 7.32 -45.75
N PRO A 108 22.09 8.58 -45.35
CA PRO A 108 22.08 8.95 -43.95
C PRO A 108 20.73 8.53 -43.36
N THR A 109 20.77 7.60 -42.41
CA THR A 109 19.59 7.22 -41.64
C THR A 109 19.02 8.53 -41.10
N PRO A 110 17.75 8.89 -41.40
CA PRO A 110 17.17 10.09 -40.82
C PRO A 110 17.31 9.95 -39.32
N THR A 111 18.15 10.80 -38.73
CA THR A 111 18.27 10.92 -37.28
C THR A 111 16.84 11.08 -36.78
N PRO A 112 16.32 10.19 -35.92
CA PRO A 112 15.02 10.41 -35.34
C PRO A 112 15.12 11.72 -34.57
N THR A 113 14.60 12.79 -35.16
CA THR A 113 14.33 14.04 -34.47
C THR A 113 13.31 13.64 -33.43
N ALA A 114 13.78 13.36 -32.21
CA ALA A 114 12.93 13.04 -31.09
C ALA A 114 11.83 14.09 -31.08
N ALA A 115 10.60 13.67 -31.37
CA ALA A 115 9.46 14.54 -31.24
C ALA A 115 9.55 15.16 -29.85
N PRO A 116 9.41 16.49 -29.72
CA PRO A 116 9.48 17.13 -28.42
C PRO A 116 8.50 16.39 -27.51
N ILE A 117 9.03 15.73 -26.47
CA ILE A 117 8.24 15.07 -25.46
C ILE A 117 7.32 16.18 -24.93
N ALA A 118 6.02 16.06 -25.22
CA ALA A 118 5.06 17.08 -24.86
C ALA A 118 5.20 17.32 -23.36
N ALA A 119 5.58 18.55 -22.99
CA ALA A 119 5.71 18.91 -21.59
C ALA A 119 4.38 18.58 -20.90
N PRO A 120 4.39 17.92 -19.73
CA PRO A 120 3.16 17.60 -19.02
C PRO A 120 2.39 18.90 -18.80
N ILE A 121 1.17 18.95 -19.32
CA ILE A 121 0.30 20.12 -19.23
C ILE A 121 -0.19 20.19 -17.78
N THR A 122 0.52 20.92 -16.94
CA THR A 122 0.19 21.18 -15.53
C THR A 122 -1.00 22.12 -15.42
N ASN A 123 -2.20 21.66 -15.81
CA ASN A 123 -3.44 22.39 -15.59
C ASN A 123 -3.92 22.34 -14.12
N GLY A 124 -3.14 21.69 -13.23
CA GLY A 124 -3.44 21.58 -11.81
C GLY A 124 -4.84 21.01 -11.55
N CYS A 125 -5.39 21.32 -10.36
CA CYS A 125 -6.73 20.88 -9.98
C CYS A 125 -7.81 21.38 -10.95
N ALA A 126 -7.65 22.59 -11.51
CA ALA A 126 -8.63 23.21 -12.42
C ALA A 126 -8.77 22.47 -13.76
N GLY A 127 -7.80 21.63 -14.13
CA GLY A 127 -7.87 20.79 -15.33
C GLY A 127 -8.71 19.53 -15.18
N LEU A 128 -9.13 19.19 -13.96
CA LEU A 128 -9.91 17.98 -13.68
C LEU A 128 -11.38 18.16 -14.09
N VAL A 129 -11.96 17.11 -14.68
CA VAL A 129 -13.32 17.13 -15.24
C VAL A 129 -14.19 16.11 -14.49
N VAL A 130 -15.23 16.60 -13.82
CA VAL A 130 -16.21 15.77 -13.11
C VAL A 130 -16.83 14.73 -14.04
N GLY A 131 -17.02 13.52 -13.52
CA GLY A 131 -17.52 12.34 -14.24
C GLY A 131 -16.46 11.57 -15.01
N LYS A 132 -15.22 12.08 -15.12
CA LYS A 132 -14.10 11.32 -15.69
C LYS A 132 -13.49 10.38 -14.67
N LEU A 133 -12.93 9.29 -15.15
CA LEU A 133 -12.20 8.36 -14.32
C LEU A 133 -10.89 9.00 -13.83
N VAL A 134 -10.63 8.88 -12.54
CA VAL A 134 -9.39 9.32 -11.91
C VAL A 134 -8.78 8.18 -11.13
N GLU A 135 -7.47 8.03 -11.25
CA GLU A 135 -6.63 7.27 -10.32
C GLU A 135 -6.09 8.24 -9.28
N VAL A 136 -6.41 8.01 -8.02
CA VAL A 136 -5.93 8.77 -6.87
C VAL A 136 -5.01 7.89 -6.04
N ARG A 137 -3.78 8.34 -5.84
CA ARG A 137 -2.81 7.73 -4.92
C ARG A 137 -2.79 8.51 -3.62
N LEU A 138 -2.91 7.82 -2.49
CA LEU A 138 -3.04 8.44 -1.17
C LEU A 138 -1.77 8.27 -0.34
N ALA A 139 -1.45 9.29 0.47
CA ALA A 139 -0.32 9.25 1.40
C ALA A 139 -0.57 8.31 2.60
N SER A 140 -1.83 8.20 3.03
CA SER A 140 -2.29 7.31 4.10
C SER A 140 -3.79 7.02 3.96
N ASP A 141 -4.29 6.06 4.73
CA ASP A 141 -5.69 5.65 4.85
C ASP A 141 -6.41 6.33 6.03
N SER A 142 -5.75 7.28 6.69
CA SER A 142 -6.25 8.04 7.84
C SER A 142 -6.89 9.35 7.41
N THR A 143 -7.97 9.78 8.07
CA THR A 143 -8.54 11.12 7.85
C THR A 143 -7.68 12.21 8.51
N PRO A 144 -7.43 13.36 7.84
CA PRO A 144 -7.86 13.69 6.49
C PRO A 144 -7.10 12.89 5.42
N LEU A 145 -7.80 12.47 4.37
CA LEU A 145 -7.19 11.77 3.23
C LEU A 145 -6.42 12.79 2.38
N ILE A 146 -5.13 12.52 2.14
CA ILE A 146 -4.23 13.41 1.39
C ILE A 146 -3.71 12.65 0.18
N ALA A 147 -3.92 13.20 -1.01
CA ALA A 147 -3.41 12.65 -2.26
C ALA A 147 -1.93 13.00 -2.48
N THR A 148 -1.17 12.02 -2.95
CA THR A 148 0.19 12.22 -3.50
C THR A 148 0.17 12.41 -5.00
N SER A 149 -0.79 11.79 -5.69
CA SER A 149 -1.01 11.93 -7.12
C SER A 149 -2.48 11.79 -7.49
N VAL A 150 -2.92 12.55 -8.49
CA VAL A 150 -4.22 12.42 -9.14
C VAL A 150 -3.98 12.36 -10.64
N LYS A 151 -4.26 11.21 -11.25
CA LYS A 151 -4.16 11.01 -12.69
C LYS A 151 -5.55 10.83 -13.27
N GLN A 152 -5.98 11.78 -14.09
CA GLN A 152 -7.24 11.65 -14.84
C GLN A 152 -6.99 10.93 -16.14
N THR A 153 -7.58 9.75 -16.28
CA THR A 153 -7.55 8.94 -17.49
C THR A 153 -8.77 9.23 -18.36
N GLY A 154 -8.66 8.99 -19.67
CA GLY A 154 -9.74 9.22 -20.63
C GLY A 154 -11.00 8.37 -20.39
N ASN A 155 -11.92 8.36 -21.37
CA ASN A 155 -13.17 7.56 -21.33
C ASN A 155 -12.92 6.04 -21.49
N GLY A 156 -11.91 5.49 -20.84
CA GLY A 156 -11.69 4.06 -20.81
C GLY A 156 -12.79 3.36 -20.02
N ASN A 157 -13.15 2.14 -20.43
CA ASN A 157 -14.04 1.24 -19.69
C ASN A 157 -13.34 0.66 -18.45
N ALA A 158 -12.51 1.44 -17.76
CA ALA A 158 -11.78 0.94 -16.63
C ALA A 158 -12.73 0.77 -15.45
N GLU A 159 -12.51 -0.30 -14.70
CA GLU A 159 -13.33 -0.68 -13.56
C GLU A 159 -13.09 0.27 -12.39
N THR A 160 -14.09 0.36 -11.51
CA THR A 160 -13.97 1.09 -10.25
C THR A 160 -13.27 0.18 -9.25
N GLU A 161 -12.19 0.67 -8.64
CA GLU A 161 -11.26 -0.15 -7.87
C GLU A 161 -10.75 0.60 -6.64
N ILE A 162 -10.55 -0.11 -5.52
CA ILE A 162 -9.95 0.41 -4.29
C ILE A 162 -8.85 -0.56 -3.85
N LYS A 163 -7.61 -0.07 -3.76
CA LYS A 163 -6.49 -0.76 -3.12
C LYS A 163 -6.18 -0.09 -1.78
N ALA A 164 -6.51 -0.74 -0.67
CA ALA A 164 -6.28 -0.18 0.66
C ALA A 164 -6.22 -1.25 1.74
N PRO A 165 -5.67 -0.94 2.93
CA PRO A 165 -5.80 -1.81 4.09
C PRO A 165 -7.25 -1.94 4.56
N ILE A 166 -7.67 -3.16 4.90
CA ILE A 166 -8.95 -3.42 5.56
C ILE A 166 -8.95 -2.74 6.94
N GLN A 167 -9.93 -1.89 7.21
CA GLN A 167 -10.05 -1.13 8.46
C GLN A 167 -11.08 -1.73 9.43
N GLY A 168 -12.01 -2.52 8.91
CA GLY A 168 -13.07 -3.18 9.66
C GLY A 168 -13.65 -4.32 8.85
N ILE A 169 -14.18 -5.32 9.56
CA ILE A 169 -14.84 -6.50 9.00
C ILE A 169 -16.15 -6.68 9.76
N ASP A 170 -17.24 -6.74 9.02
CA ASP A 170 -18.59 -6.97 9.53
C ASP A 170 -19.21 -8.18 8.80
N ALA A 171 -20.41 -8.58 9.20
CA ALA A 171 -21.12 -9.70 8.59
C ALA A 171 -21.48 -9.40 7.11
N GLY A 172 -20.61 -9.81 6.19
CA GLY A 172 -20.79 -9.65 4.74
C GLY A 172 -20.26 -8.33 4.16
N SER A 173 -19.59 -7.49 4.96
CA SER A 173 -19.00 -6.24 4.48
C SER A 173 -17.62 -5.99 5.09
N ILE A 174 -16.80 -5.23 4.39
CA ILE A 174 -15.52 -4.72 4.88
C ILE A 174 -15.50 -3.20 4.84
N THR A 175 -14.61 -2.58 5.63
CA THR A 175 -14.37 -1.13 5.60
C THR A 175 -13.01 -0.83 4.98
N LEU A 176 -12.97 0.04 3.97
CA LEU A 176 -11.76 0.50 3.29
C LEU A 176 -11.81 2.02 3.14
N LEU A 177 -10.80 2.74 3.62
CA LEU A 177 -10.76 4.22 3.56
C LEU A 177 -12.00 4.89 4.18
N GLY A 178 -12.60 4.27 5.20
CA GLY A 178 -13.85 4.68 5.84
C GLY A 178 -15.13 4.34 5.06
N LEU A 179 -15.03 3.70 3.90
CA LEU A 179 -16.15 3.24 3.09
C LEU A 179 -16.54 1.80 3.46
N SER A 180 -17.82 1.57 3.72
CA SER A 180 -18.37 0.21 3.87
C SER A 180 -18.67 -0.37 2.50
N VAL A 181 -18.11 -1.55 2.21
CA VAL A 181 -18.27 -2.28 0.95
C VAL A 181 -18.87 -3.65 1.24
N ASP A 182 -20.01 -3.95 0.61
CA ASP A 182 -20.63 -5.28 0.64
C ASP A 182 -19.81 -6.25 -0.20
N VAL A 183 -19.35 -7.34 0.42
CA VAL A 183 -18.55 -8.40 -0.20
C VAL A 183 -19.27 -9.74 -0.19
N SER A 184 -20.54 -9.78 0.22
CA SER A 184 -21.32 -11.01 0.37
C SER A 184 -21.52 -11.79 -0.94
N GLY A 185 -21.45 -11.10 -2.08
CA GLY A 185 -21.52 -11.70 -3.42
C GLY A 185 -20.21 -11.67 -4.21
N ALA A 186 -19.11 -11.21 -3.60
CA ALA A 186 -17.82 -11.07 -4.30
C ALA A 186 -17.08 -12.42 -4.40
N GLY A 187 -16.29 -12.59 -5.46
CA GLY A 187 -15.21 -13.57 -5.44
C GLY A 187 -14.13 -13.11 -4.47
N ILE A 188 -13.74 -13.95 -3.50
CA ILE A 188 -12.72 -13.61 -2.52
C ILE A 188 -11.53 -14.53 -2.71
N ASP A 189 -10.38 -13.94 -3.00
CA ASP A 189 -9.16 -14.67 -3.24
C ASP A 189 -7.95 -14.03 -2.56
N GLY A 190 -6.93 -14.85 -2.34
CA GLY A 190 -5.65 -14.48 -1.80
C GLY A 190 -4.62 -14.57 -2.89
N SER A 191 -3.91 -13.47 -3.12
CA SER A 191 -2.79 -13.46 -4.04
C SER A 191 -1.48 -13.37 -3.29
N ASP A 192 -0.56 -14.21 -3.76
CA ASP A 192 0.84 -14.20 -3.40
C ASP A 192 1.59 -13.18 -4.26
N ASN A 193 2.81 -12.84 -3.87
CA ASN A 193 3.61 -11.76 -4.48
C ASN A 193 3.85 -11.85 -6.01
N ASP A 194 3.48 -12.96 -6.66
CA ASP A 194 3.74 -13.20 -8.07
C ASP A 194 2.48 -13.11 -8.96
N ASP A 195 1.31 -12.75 -8.42
CA ASP A 195 -0.01 -12.61 -9.10
C ASP A 195 -0.44 -13.80 -10.00
N GLN A 196 0.28 -14.93 -9.94
CA GLN A 196 0.08 -16.09 -10.79
C GLN A 196 -0.75 -17.20 -10.14
N SER A 197 -0.96 -17.10 -8.82
CA SER A 197 -1.77 -18.03 -8.07
C SER A 197 -2.68 -17.24 -7.15
N SER A 198 -3.98 -17.29 -7.45
CA SER A 198 -5.02 -16.89 -6.52
C SER A 198 -5.60 -18.12 -5.85
N GLU A 199 -5.67 -18.10 -4.52
CA GLU A 199 -6.35 -19.13 -3.72
C GLU A 199 -7.68 -18.57 -3.23
N ALA A 200 -8.78 -19.31 -3.39
CA ALA A 200 -10.06 -18.88 -2.84
C ALA A 200 -9.96 -18.81 -1.30
N ILE A 201 -10.38 -17.68 -0.73
CA ILE A 201 -10.34 -17.42 0.71
C ILE A 201 -11.76 -17.38 1.27
N ASP A 202 -11.94 -17.91 2.48
CA ASP A 202 -13.18 -17.72 3.24
C ASP A 202 -13.18 -16.34 3.93
N PRO A 203 -14.29 -15.56 3.92
CA PRO A 203 -14.36 -14.26 4.59
C PRO A 203 -13.90 -14.25 6.05
N SER A 204 -14.01 -15.38 6.78
CA SER A 204 -13.53 -15.51 8.17
C SER A 204 -11.99 -15.48 8.31
N GLN A 205 -11.26 -15.62 7.21
CA GLN A 205 -9.81 -15.53 7.17
C GLN A 205 -9.31 -14.10 6.93
N LEU A 206 -10.22 -13.17 6.60
CA LEU A 206 -9.89 -11.77 6.47
C LEU A 206 -9.49 -11.20 7.83
N MET A 207 -8.52 -10.29 7.82
CA MET A 207 -8.08 -9.58 9.02
C MET A 207 -7.96 -8.09 8.75
N VAL A 208 -8.35 -7.31 9.75
CA VAL A 208 -8.08 -5.86 9.78
C VAL A 208 -6.57 -5.63 9.66
N GLY A 209 -6.19 -4.72 8.78
CA GLY A 209 -4.83 -4.37 8.46
C GLY A 209 -4.26 -5.06 7.21
N GLN A 210 -4.91 -6.13 6.72
CA GLN A 210 -4.50 -6.75 5.45
C GLN A 210 -4.73 -5.80 4.29
N PHE A 211 -3.81 -5.81 3.33
CA PHE A 211 -3.94 -5.01 2.12
C PHE A 211 -4.84 -5.75 1.13
N ALA A 212 -5.88 -5.08 0.65
CA ALA A 212 -6.85 -5.65 -0.26
C ALA A 212 -7.05 -4.77 -1.49
N GLU A 213 -7.28 -5.41 -2.62
CA GLU A 213 -7.72 -4.84 -3.88
C GLU A 213 -9.19 -5.23 -4.10
N VAL A 214 -10.05 -4.23 -4.26
CA VAL A 214 -11.49 -4.43 -4.38
C VAL A 214 -11.98 -3.83 -5.67
N LYS A 215 -12.58 -4.66 -6.52
CA LYS A 215 -13.30 -4.19 -7.71
C LYS A 215 -14.77 -4.04 -7.39
N LEU A 216 -15.31 -2.88 -7.73
CA LEU A 216 -16.68 -2.51 -7.41
C LEU A 216 -17.59 -2.69 -8.62
N ALA A 217 -18.78 -3.25 -8.38
CA ALA A 217 -19.85 -3.33 -9.38
C ALA A 217 -20.37 -1.93 -9.77
N SER A 218 -20.25 -0.96 -8.87
CA SER A 218 -20.74 0.40 -9.03
C SER A 218 -19.96 1.38 -8.15
N SER A 219 -19.84 2.62 -8.62
CA SER A 219 -19.33 3.76 -7.84
C SER A 219 -20.41 4.48 -7.01
N THR A 220 -21.66 4.01 -7.06
CA THR A 220 -22.79 4.59 -6.31
C THR A 220 -23.07 3.79 -5.04
N LEU A 221 -23.41 4.47 -3.95
CA LEU A 221 -23.78 3.82 -2.68
C LEU A 221 -25.13 3.09 -2.83
N PRO A 222 -25.31 1.88 -2.24
CA PRO A 222 -24.31 1.13 -1.48
C PRO A 222 -23.21 0.54 -2.37
N LEU A 223 -21.96 0.56 -1.90
CA LEU A 223 -20.83 -0.03 -2.62
C LEU A 223 -20.90 -1.55 -2.51
N VAL A 224 -20.87 -2.22 -3.66
CA VAL A 224 -20.90 -3.69 -3.76
C VAL A 224 -19.68 -4.13 -4.55
N ALA A 225 -18.90 -5.04 -3.97
CA ALA A 225 -17.75 -5.64 -4.61
C ALA A 225 -18.16 -6.78 -5.55
N THR A 226 -17.48 -6.88 -6.69
CA THR A 226 -17.51 -8.07 -7.55
C THR A 226 -16.36 -9.02 -7.22
N GLU A 227 -15.23 -8.47 -6.79
CA GLU A 227 -14.00 -9.20 -6.48
C GLU A 227 -13.29 -8.51 -5.31
N LEU A 228 -12.75 -9.31 -4.40
CA LEU A 228 -11.92 -8.90 -3.26
C LEU A 228 -10.67 -9.79 -3.25
N GLU A 229 -9.54 -9.19 -3.62
CA GLU A 229 -8.25 -9.87 -3.64
C GLU A 229 -7.39 -9.38 -2.46
N VAL A 230 -7.01 -10.31 -1.57
CA VAL A 230 -6.13 -10.02 -0.44
C VAL A 230 -4.68 -10.22 -0.89
N LYS A 231 -3.91 -9.13 -0.91
CA LYS A 231 -2.50 -9.17 -1.30
C LYS A 231 -1.63 -9.69 -0.15
N ASN A 232 -0.50 -10.30 -0.49
CA ASN A 232 0.48 -10.84 0.46
C ASN A 232 -0.09 -11.93 1.38
N PHE A 233 -1.10 -12.68 0.94
CA PHE A 233 -1.85 -13.58 1.82
C PHE A 233 -0.96 -14.65 2.46
N ALA A 234 -0.04 -15.26 1.71
CA ALA A 234 0.90 -16.25 2.24
C ALA A 234 2.04 -15.69 3.12
N ASN A 235 2.10 -14.37 3.34
CA ASN A 235 3.12 -13.77 4.22
C ASN A 235 2.67 -13.88 5.68
N GLN A 236 3.22 -14.87 6.37
CA GLN A 236 2.78 -15.21 7.73
C GLN A 236 3.88 -14.94 8.75
N VAL A 237 3.50 -14.40 9.91
CA VAL A 237 4.35 -14.37 11.11
C VAL A 237 3.62 -15.08 12.23
N GLU A 238 4.13 -16.25 12.62
CA GLU A 238 3.70 -16.94 13.82
C GLU A 238 4.38 -16.32 15.03
N VAL A 239 3.61 -15.78 15.96
CA VAL A 239 4.08 -15.19 17.21
C VAL A 239 3.79 -16.16 18.33
N GLU A 240 4.84 -16.63 18.98
CA GLU A 240 4.76 -17.33 20.26
C GLU A 240 5.14 -16.36 21.38
N ILE A 241 4.33 -16.32 22.42
CA ILE A 241 4.46 -15.44 23.56
C ILE A 241 4.82 -16.32 24.75
N GLU A 242 5.97 -16.04 25.33
CA GLU A 242 6.50 -16.77 26.46
C GLU A 242 6.46 -15.89 27.72
N ASP A 243 6.25 -16.50 28.88
CA ASP A 243 6.35 -15.84 30.18
C ASP A 243 7.80 -15.40 30.47
N ASN A 244 8.03 -14.78 31.62
CA ASN A 244 9.36 -14.40 32.06
C ASN A 244 10.28 -15.59 32.38
N HIS A 245 9.83 -16.84 32.28
CA HIS A 245 10.59 -18.08 32.46
C HIS A 245 10.86 -18.81 31.13
N GLY A 246 10.21 -18.43 30.03
CA GLY A 246 10.33 -19.09 28.73
C GLY A 246 9.27 -20.16 28.48
N ASN A 247 8.23 -20.24 29.32
CA ASN A 247 7.11 -21.16 29.13
C ASN A 247 6.04 -20.48 28.27
N ALA A 248 5.30 -21.27 27.50
CA ALA A 248 4.12 -20.79 26.81
C ALA A 248 3.12 -20.23 27.83
N ILE A 249 2.55 -19.07 27.51
CA ILE A 249 1.53 -18.46 28.36
C ILE A 249 0.23 -19.25 28.19
N ASN A 250 -0.29 -19.78 29.29
CA ASN A 250 -1.59 -20.44 29.34
C ASN A 250 -2.48 -19.67 30.31
N ASP A 251 -3.06 -18.56 29.84
CA ASP A 251 -3.90 -17.69 30.64
C ASP A 251 -5.34 -18.20 30.66
N VAL A 252 -5.50 -19.38 31.26
CA VAL A 252 -6.80 -19.92 31.62
C VAL A 252 -6.98 -19.85 33.14
N ASP A 253 -8.19 -19.55 33.59
CA ASP A 253 -8.52 -19.61 35.01
C ASP A 253 -8.60 -21.07 35.49
N ASP A 254 -8.85 -21.27 36.79
CA ASP A 254 -9.01 -22.60 37.39
C ASP A 254 -10.18 -23.41 36.77
N ASP A 255 -11.12 -22.72 36.12
CA ASP A 255 -12.27 -23.31 35.42
C ASP A 255 -11.98 -23.57 33.92
N GLY A 256 -10.80 -23.19 33.43
CA GLY A 256 -10.37 -23.37 32.04
C GLY A 256 -10.85 -22.28 31.08
N ASN A 257 -11.43 -21.18 31.56
CA ASN A 257 -11.84 -20.06 30.73
C ASN A 257 -10.64 -19.14 30.44
N PRO A 258 -10.53 -18.58 29.22
CA PRO A 258 -9.48 -17.60 28.93
C PRO A 258 -9.64 -16.37 29.83
N VAL A 259 -8.58 -16.02 30.55
CA VAL A 259 -8.47 -14.78 31.31
C VAL A 259 -7.90 -13.74 30.36
N ASP A 260 -8.76 -13.21 29.49
CA ASP A 260 -8.40 -12.29 28.40
C ASP A 260 -7.51 -11.13 28.87
N ASP A 261 -6.23 -11.11 28.49
CA ASP A 261 -5.39 -9.94 28.74
C ASP A 261 -4.23 -9.68 27.75
N ILE A 262 -4.11 -10.44 26.66
CA ILE A 262 -3.02 -10.26 25.67
C ILE A 262 -3.50 -9.45 24.46
N SER A 263 -2.85 -8.32 24.21
CA SER A 263 -2.99 -7.50 23.01
C SER A 263 -1.69 -7.52 22.20
N VAL A 264 -1.75 -7.81 20.90
CA VAL A 264 -0.57 -7.91 20.04
C VAL A 264 -0.62 -6.79 18.98
N ASP A 265 0.08 -5.70 19.24
CA ASP A 265 0.23 -4.63 18.26
C ASP A 265 1.37 -4.94 17.29
N VAL A 266 1.16 -4.83 15.99
CA VAL A 266 2.19 -5.09 14.97
C VAL A 266 2.43 -3.81 14.19
N VAL A 267 3.57 -3.18 14.44
CA VAL A 267 4.02 -2.05 13.63
C VAL A 267 4.77 -2.59 12.42
N ALA A 268 4.08 -2.75 11.28
CA ALA A 268 4.70 -3.07 10.01
C ALA A 268 5.49 -1.86 9.49
N LEU A 269 6.82 -1.97 9.46
CA LEU A 269 7.66 -0.90 8.92
C LEU A 269 7.84 -1.11 7.42
N THR A 270 6.84 -0.66 6.65
CA THR A 270 6.95 -0.57 5.20
C THR A 270 7.89 0.58 4.82
N THR A 271 8.73 0.38 3.82
CA THR A 271 9.48 1.48 3.23
C THR A 271 8.69 1.98 2.04
N VAL A 272 7.89 3.02 2.21
CA VAL A 272 7.30 3.72 1.06
C VAL A 272 8.40 4.56 0.44
N GLN A 273 8.81 4.24 -0.79
CA GLN A 273 9.56 5.21 -1.57
C GLN A 273 8.57 6.32 -1.96
N ASN A 274 8.55 7.41 -1.21
CA ASN A 274 7.88 8.60 -1.70
C ASN A 274 8.55 8.99 -3.03
N PRO A 275 7.79 9.15 -4.13
CA PRO A 275 8.35 9.66 -5.36
C PRO A 275 9.01 11.00 -5.04
N THR A 276 10.33 11.06 -5.22
CA THR A 276 11.06 12.30 -5.02
C THR A 276 10.57 13.25 -6.11
N PRO A 277 10.07 14.46 -5.78
CA PRO A 277 9.65 15.41 -6.80
C PRO A 277 10.82 15.62 -7.75
N ALA A 278 10.57 15.50 -9.06
CA ALA A 278 11.58 15.42 -10.12
C ALA A 278 12.65 16.55 -10.14
N ASN A 279 12.49 17.58 -9.32
CA ASN A 279 13.39 18.73 -9.19
C ASN A 279 14.12 18.85 -7.84
N THR A 280 14.04 17.85 -6.95
CA THR A 280 14.76 17.91 -5.65
C THR A 280 16.08 17.16 -5.74
N ALA A 281 17.18 17.87 -5.45
CA ALA A 281 18.55 17.37 -5.59
C ALA A 281 18.75 15.94 -5.04
N VAL A 282 19.44 15.13 -5.82
CA VAL A 282 19.90 13.76 -5.52
C VAL A 282 20.48 13.71 -4.10
N GLY A 283 19.71 13.18 -3.14
CA GLY A 283 20.18 13.05 -1.75
C GLY A 283 19.10 12.99 -0.67
N THR A 284 17.85 13.35 -0.96
CA THR A 284 16.77 13.23 0.04
C THR A 284 16.30 11.78 0.14
N VAL A 285 16.92 11.07 1.07
CA VAL A 285 16.61 9.69 1.46
C VAL A 285 15.09 9.54 1.70
N GLY A 286 14.41 8.74 0.86
CA GLY A 286 12.98 8.45 0.99
C GLY A 286 12.58 8.11 2.42
N GLY A 287 11.55 8.78 2.94
CA GLY A 287 11.04 8.55 4.29
C GLY A 287 10.57 7.11 4.46
N ARG A 288 10.88 6.46 5.58
CA ARG A 288 10.25 5.18 5.92
C ARG A 288 8.92 5.49 6.60
N THR A 289 7.81 5.29 5.92
CA THR A 289 6.48 5.41 6.52
C THR A 289 6.10 4.08 7.17
N GLY A 290 6.21 4.00 8.49
CA GLY A 290 5.77 2.82 9.24
C GLY A 290 4.24 2.81 9.39
N LYS A 291 3.59 1.73 8.98
CA LYS A 291 2.18 1.48 9.25
C LYS A 291 2.05 0.74 10.58
N ARG A 292 1.05 1.08 11.38
CA ARG A 292 0.75 0.39 12.64
C ARG A 292 -0.53 -0.42 12.45
N LEU A 293 -0.39 -1.73 12.48
CA LEU A 293 -1.50 -2.68 12.48
C LEU A 293 -1.76 -3.09 13.93
N HIS A 294 -3.00 -3.04 14.38
CA HIS A 294 -3.39 -3.43 15.73
C HIS A 294 -4.10 -4.78 15.64
N PHE A 295 -3.56 -5.81 16.31
CA PHE A 295 -4.20 -7.12 16.39
C PHE A 295 -4.60 -7.38 17.84
N HIS A 296 -5.89 -7.62 18.07
CA HIS A 296 -6.36 -8.15 19.35
C HIS A 296 -6.58 -9.64 19.17
N THR A 297 -5.95 -10.44 20.02
CA THR A 297 -6.05 -11.89 19.97
C THR A 297 -6.28 -12.42 21.38
N ASN A 298 -7.31 -13.21 21.55
CA ASN A 298 -7.64 -13.86 22.83
C ASN A 298 -6.92 -15.22 22.96
N ALA A 299 -5.76 -15.37 22.31
CA ALA A 299 -5.11 -16.67 22.17
C ALA A 299 -4.07 -16.93 23.28
N ASN A 300 -3.90 -18.22 23.60
CA ASN A 300 -3.04 -18.78 24.66
C ASN A 300 -1.55 -18.66 24.32
N GLY A 301 -1.07 -17.43 24.19
CA GLY A 301 0.32 -17.15 23.89
C GLY A 301 0.78 -17.57 22.49
N ASN A 302 -0.12 -17.88 21.55
CA ASN A 302 0.22 -18.05 20.15
C ASN A 302 -0.75 -17.29 19.24
N CYS A 303 -0.24 -16.58 18.25
CA CYS A 303 -1.08 -16.02 17.21
C CYS A 303 -0.38 -16.04 15.87
N THR A 304 -1.15 -16.19 14.79
CA THR A 304 -0.64 -16.13 13.42
C THR A 304 -1.09 -14.82 12.81
N LEU A 305 -0.13 -14.04 12.33
CA LEU A 305 -0.35 -12.79 11.62
C LEU A 305 -0.18 -13.06 10.13
N ASN A 306 -1.24 -12.95 9.33
CA ASN A 306 -1.21 -13.16 7.88
C ASN A 306 -1.35 -11.82 7.14
N GLY A 307 -0.99 -11.79 5.85
CA GLY A 307 -1.12 -10.59 5.02
C GLY A 307 -0.13 -9.48 5.39
N LEU A 308 1.00 -9.83 6.00
CA LEU A 308 2.01 -8.84 6.34
C LEU A 308 2.80 -8.44 5.09
N PRO A 309 3.06 -7.13 4.88
CA PRO A 309 3.92 -6.72 3.79
C PRO A 309 5.34 -7.23 4.01
N THR A 310 6.01 -7.54 2.90
CA THR A 310 7.44 -7.86 2.85
C THR A 310 8.28 -6.78 3.55
N GLY A 311 9.39 -7.20 4.17
CA GLY A 311 10.31 -6.28 4.85
C GLY A 311 10.44 -6.55 6.35
N PHE A 312 10.34 -5.52 7.18
CA PHE A 312 10.51 -5.65 8.64
C PHE A 312 9.21 -5.31 9.37
N ALA A 313 8.71 -6.26 10.17
CA ALA A 313 7.59 -6.04 11.07
C ALA A 313 8.11 -5.95 12.51
N LYS A 314 7.76 -4.87 13.22
CA LYS A 314 8.00 -4.74 14.66
C LYS A 314 6.75 -5.16 15.40
N VAL A 315 6.79 -6.36 15.96
CA VAL A 315 5.73 -6.91 16.81
C VAL A 315 5.93 -6.40 18.25
N VAL A 316 4.86 -5.88 18.83
CA VAL A 316 4.76 -5.34 20.19
C VAL A 316 3.65 -6.10 20.90
N VAL A 317 4.00 -6.89 21.90
CA VAL A 317 3.04 -7.64 22.70
C VAL A 317 2.84 -6.89 24.00
N THR A 318 1.58 -6.67 24.36
CA THR A 318 1.12 -6.06 25.60
C THR A 318 0.24 -7.07 26.32
N ARG A 319 0.50 -7.36 27.59
CA ARG A 319 -0.30 -8.25 28.43
C ARG A 319 -0.78 -7.50 29.68
N VAL A 320 -2.03 -7.63 30.10
CA VAL A 320 -2.62 -6.88 31.23
C VAL A 320 -3.17 -7.82 32.32
N GLN A 321 -2.29 -8.37 33.15
CA GLN A 321 -2.71 -9.35 34.16
C GLN A 321 -3.01 -8.66 35.49
N ALA A 322 -4.24 -8.84 36.00
CA ALA A 322 -4.67 -8.29 37.30
C ALA A 322 -4.39 -6.78 37.45
N GLY A 323 -4.62 -6.01 36.38
CA GLY A 323 -4.36 -4.56 36.34
C GLY A 323 -2.90 -4.17 36.14
N THR A 324 -1.98 -5.13 35.96
CA THR A 324 -0.57 -4.85 35.68
C THR A 324 -0.20 -5.14 34.24
N THR A 325 0.42 -4.16 33.57
CA THR A 325 0.79 -4.28 32.15
C THR A 325 2.24 -4.72 31.97
N SER A 326 2.47 -5.80 31.21
CA SER A 326 3.77 -6.20 30.69
C SER A 326 3.85 -5.93 29.19
N VAL A 327 5.00 -5.41 28.71
CA VAL A 327 5.21 -5.10 27.29
C VAL A 327 6.53 -5.69 26.82
N SER A 328 6.50 -6.38 25.67
CA SER A 328 7.68 -6.87 24.98
C SER A 328 7.63 -6.58 23.49
N ARG A 329 8.79 -6.56 22.84
CA ARG A 329 8.91 -6.14 21.44
C ARG A 329 9.93 -6.98 20.70
N ARG A 330 9.64 -7.36 19.46
CA ARG A 330 10.57 -8.08 18.59
C ARG A 330 10.41 -7.63 17.15
N ILE A 331 11.51 -7.59 16.41
CA ILE A 331 11.49 -7.32 14.97
C ILE A 331 11.59 -8.66 14.25
N ALA A 332 10.66 -8.90 13.33
CA ALA A 332 10.65 -10.00 12.39
C ALA A 332 10.97 -9.48 10.99
N ARG A 333 11.69 -10.27 10.20
CA ARG A 333 11.79 -10.04 8.75
C ARG A 333 10.70 -10.88 8.09
N VAL A 334 9.77 -10.20 7.41
CA VAL A 334 8.71 -10.81 6.61
C VAL A 334 9.23 -10.96 5.19
N ARG A 335 8.97 -12.11 4.58
CA ARG A 335 9.34 -12.43 3.20
C ARG A 335 8.09 -12.92 2.49
N GLY A 336 8.09 -12.74 1.17
CA GLY A 336 7.07 -13.27 0.28
C GLY A 336 6.93 -14.78 0.49
N ASN A 337 5.70 -15.25 0.68
CA ASN A 337 5.29 -16.65 0.72
C ASN A 337 6.07 -17.48 1.76
N GLU A 338 6.48 -16.87 2.87
CA GLU A 338 7.22 -17.54 3.96
C GLU A 338 6.49 -17.35 5.30
N THR A 339 6.28 -18.45 6.04
CA THR A 339 5.86 -18.39 7.44
C THR A 339 7.07 -18.20 8.34
N ARG A 340 7.11 -17.07 9.05
CA ARG A 340 8.18 -16.73 9.98
C ARG A 340 7.73 -16.85 11.43
N ARG A 341 8.28 -17.84 12.14
CA ARG A 341 8.06 -17.96 13.59
C ARG A 341 8.97 -17.06 14.41
N ILE A 342 8.39 -16.33 15.36
CA ILE A 342 9.10 -15.52 16.35
C ILE A 342 8.62 -15.85 17.77
N ARG A 343 9.53 -15.78 18.72
CA ARG A 343 9.23 -15.93 20.16
C ARG A 343 9.38 -14.60 20.87
N ILE A 344 8.41 -14.20 21.67
CA ILE A 344 8.42 -12.93 22.39
C ILE A 344 8.26 -13.24 23.88
N ARG A 345 9.36 -13.11 24.61
CA ARG A 345 9.38 -13.27 26.06
C ARG A 345 8.88 -12.00 26.73
N LEU A 346 7.86 -12.11 27.57
CA LEU A 346 7.36 -11.00 28.37
C LEU A 346 8.31 -10.68 29.53
N ARG A 347 8.27 -9.43 29.98
CA ARG A 347 9.04 -9.01 31.15
C ARG A 347 8.32 -9.45 32.44
N PRO A 348 9.08 -9.74 33.52
CA PRO A 348 8.49 -10.02 34.82
C PRO A 348 7.57 -8.86 35.26
N ILE A 349 6.42 -9.23 35.81
CA ILE A 349 5.56 -8.30 36.54
C ILE A 349 6.09 -8.26 37.97
N HIS A 350 6.59 -7.11 38.42
CA HIS A 350 6.98 -6.91 39.81
C HIS A 350 5.74 -6.44 40.58
N HIS A 351 5.25 -7.28 41.50
CA HIS A 351 4.26 -6.90 42.51
C HIS A 351 4.89 -6.10 43.64
#